data_AF-A0A6J4M4F2-F1
#
_entry.id   AF-A0A6J4M4F2-F1
#
_cell.length_a   1.000
_cell.length_b   1.000
_cell.length_c   1.000
_cell.angle_alpha   90.00
_cell.angle_beta   90.00
_cell.angle_gamma   90.00
#
_symmetry.space_group_name_H-M   'P 1'
#
loop_
_entity.id
_entity.type
_entity.pdbx_description
1 polymer ?
#
loop_
_entity_poly.entity_id
_entity_poly.type
_entity_poly.pdbx_seq_one_letter_code
_entity_poly.pdbx_strand_id
1 'polypeptide(L)' 'RRAPERLATADLVFFASAGSVDHVGIYVGQGRFVHAPSGGGSVRLDHLDGPYWREHYVGARRLLR' A
#
# COMPACT_ATOMS: atom_id res chain seq x y z
N ARG A 1 -5.85 5.82 -11.09
CA ARG A 1 -4.80 5.32 -10.17
C ARG A 1 -3.97 6.53 -9.71
N ARG A 2 -3.79 6.78 -8.41
CA ARG A 2 -2.81 7.80 -7.97
C ARG A 2 -1.42 7.17 -8.03
N ALA A 3 -0.53 7.85 -8.73
CA ALA A 3 0.87 7.45 -8.79
C ALA A 3 1.54 7.70 -7.42
N PRO A 4 2.55 6.88 -7.03
CA PRO A 4 3.18 6.94 -5.70
C PRO A 4 3.67 8.34 -5.29
N GLU A 5 4.13 9.14 -6.25
CA GLU A 5 4.62 10.51 -6.06
C GLU A 5 3.55 11.52 -5.63
N ARG A 6 2.26 11.19 -5.77
CA ARG A 6 1.12 12.04 -5.38
C ARG A 6 0.47 11.61 -4.06
N LEU A 7 1.06 10.65 -3.36
CA LEU A 7 0.58 10.16 -2.07
C LEU A 7 0.99 11.10 -0.94
N ALA A 8 0.07 11.30 0.01
CA ALA A 8 0.36 11.94 1.29
C ALA A 8 0.21 10.91 2.40
N THR A 9 0.90 11.16 3.52
CA THR A 9 0.75 10.37 4.75
C THR A 9 -0.73 10.18 5.08
N ALA A 10 -1.07 8.96 5.52
CA ALA A 10 -2.42 8.47 5.79
C ALA A 10 -3.29 8.14 4.57
N ASP A 11 -2.79 8.28 3.34
CA ASP A 11 -3.46 7.70 2.17
C ASP A 11 -3.48 6.17 2.30
N LEU A 12 -4.63 5.53 2.04
CA LEU A 12 -4.72 4.08 1.96
C LEU A 12 -4.17 3.62 0.60
N VAL A 13 -3.30 2.63 0.61
CA VAL A 13 -2.75 1.97 -0.59
C VAL A 13 -3.30 0.56 -0.71
N PHE A 14 -3.71 0.17 -1.91
CA PHE A 14 -4.43 -1.08 -2.17
C PHE A 14 -3.66 -1.97 -3.12
N PHE A 15 -3.69 -3.28 -2.84
CA PHE A 15 -2.99 -4.31 -3.61
C PHE A 15 -3.93 -5.47 -3.96
N ALA A 16 -3.62 -6.20 -5.03
CA ALA A 16 -4.42 -7.32 -5.55
C ALA A 16 -3.53 -8.43 -6.09
N SER A 17 -3.79 -9.70 -5.72
CA SER A 17 -3.05 -10.88 -6.21
C SER A 17 -3.80 -11.69 -7.27
N ALA A 18 -5.13 -11.60 -7.33
CA ALA A 18 -5.97 -12.37 -8.25
C ALA A 18 -7.07 -11.53 -8.91
N GLY A 19 -6.75 -10.28 -9.26
CA GLY A 19 -7.68 -9.36 -9.93
C GLY A 19 -8.70 -8.68 -9.01
N SER A 20 -8.79 -9.08 -7.74
CA SER A 20 -9.53 -8.39 -6.69
C SER A 20 -8.58 -7.83 -5.62
N VAL A 21 -8.96 -6.69 -5.04
CA VAL A 21 -8.22 -6.10 -3.92
C VAL A 21 -8.34 -7.02 -2.71
N ASP A 22 -7.21 -7.51 -2.24
CA ASP A 22 -7.10 -8.47 -1.14
C ASP A 22 -6.22 -7.97 0.01
N HIS A 23 -5.49 -6.86 -0.20
CA HIS A 23 -4.60 -6.29 0.80
C HIS A 23 -4.62 -4.76 0.81
N VAL A 24 -4.44 -4.17 2.00
CA VAL A 24 -4.41 -2.73 2.22
C VAL A 24 -3.30 -2.34 3.18
N GLY A 25 -2.74 -1.15 2.98
CA GLY A 25 -1.80 -0.51 3.89
C GLY A 25 -2.06 0.98 4.03
N ILE A 26 -1.42 1.60 5.00
CA ILE A 26 -1.45 3.06 5.22
C ILE A 26 -0.11 3.63 4.79
N TYR A 27 -0.11 4.55 3.83
CA TYR A 27 1.09 5.24 3.38
C TYR A 27 1.63 6.15 4.49
N VAL A 28 2.94 6.06 4.75
CA VAL A 28 3.62 6.82 5.81
C VAL A 28 4.67 7.80 5.27
N GLY A 29 4.76 7.95 3.95
CA GLY A 29 5.71 8.85 3.29
C GLY A 29 6.94 8.14 2.72
N GLN A 30 7.66 8.85 1.85
CA GLN A 30 8.92 8.39 1.24
C GLN A 30 8.82 7.00 0.57
N GLY A 31 7.71 6.71 -0.11
CA GLY A 31 7.48 5.43 -0.77
C GLY A 31 7.16 4.27 0.18
N ARG A 32 7.00 4.51 1.49
CA ARG A 32 6.76 3.48 2.50
C ARG A 32 5.32 3.43 2.96
N PHE A 33 4.88 2.26 3.39
CA PHE A 33 3.56 2.05 3.98
C PHE A 33 3.65 1.04 5.13
N VAL A 34 2.74 1.17 6.10
CA VAL A 34 2.55 0.22 7.19
C VAL A 34 1.37 -0.69 6.90
N HIS A 35 1.51 -1.97 7.19
CA HIS A 35 0.46 -2.97 6.97
C HIS A 35 0.64 -4.19 7.88
N ALA A 36 -0.42 -5.00 7.98
CA ALA A 36 -0.40 -6.30 8.65
C ALA A 36 -0.45 -7.41 7.58
N PRO A 37 0.68 -8.05 7.22
CA PRO A 37 0.71 -9.05 6.16
C PRO A 37 -0.10 -10.31 6.53
N SER A 38 -0.71 -10.93 5.52
CA SER A 38 -1.35 -12.24 5.65
C SER A 38 -0.32 -13.32 6.01
N GLY A 39 -0.75 -14.37 6.74
CA GLY A 39 0.12 -15.49 7.14
C GLY A 39 0.77 -15.37 8.53
N GLY A 40 0.32 -14.43 9.38
CA GLY A 40 0.76 -14.34 10.77
C GLY A 40 2.03 -13.51 11.00
N GLY A 41 2.44 -12.70 10.03
CA GLY A 41 3.53 -11.75 10.21
C GLY A 41 3.15 -10.60 11.16
N SER A 42 4.15 -9.96 11.75
CA SER A 42 3.95 -8.75 12.54
C SER A 42 3.65 -7.54 11.65
N VAL A 43 2.95 -6.55 12.21
CA VAL A 43 2.82 -5.22 11.60
C VAL A 43 4.21 -4.68 11.28
N ARG A 44 4.42 -4.24 10.04
CA ARG A 44 5.73 -3.79 9.57
C ARG A 44 5.60 -2.70 8.52
N LEU A 45 6.75 -2.10 8.20
CA LEU A 45 6.91 -1.17 7.09
C LEU A 45 7.49 -1.91 5.89
N ASP A 46 6.89 -1.67 4.73
CA ASP A 46 7.43 -2.10 3.44
C ASP A 46 7.47 -0.91 2.47
N HIS A 47 8.20 -1.07 1.38
CA HIS A 47 8.31 -0.06 0.32
C HIS A 47 7.40 -0.40 -0.88
N LEU A 48 6.72 0.61 -1.43
CA LEU A 48 5.86 0.50 -2.61
C LEU A 48 6.63 0.09 -3.87
N ASP A 49 7.92 0.40 -3.94
CA ASP A 49 8.79 -0.01 -5.04
C ASP A 49 9.40 -1.40 -4.83
N GLY A 50 9.13 -2.07 -3.71
CA GLY A 50 9.51 -3.47 -3.52
C GLY A 50 8.89 -4.36 -4.61
N PRO A 51 9.57 -5.42 -5.09
CA PRO A 51 9.13 -6.19 -6.27
C PRO A 51 7.67 -6.66 -6.19
N TYR A 52 7.30 -7.29 -5.07
CA TYR A 52 5.93 -7.77 -4.84
C TYR A 52 4.92 -6.60 -4.83
N TRP A 53 5.16 -5.59 -3.99
CA TRP A 53 4.21 -4.49 -3.82
C TRP A 53 4.02 -3.66 -5.08
N ARG A 54 5.10 -3.47 -5.85
CA ARG A 54 5.07 -2.76 -7.14
C ARG A 54 4.20 -3.48 -8.16
N GLU A 55 4.34 -4.79 -8.27
CA GLU A 55 3.56 -5.64 -9.18
C GLU A 55 2.08 -5.67 -8.80
N HIS A 56 1.77 -5.67 -7.50
CA HIS A 56 0.42 -5.85 -6.99
C HIS A 56 -0.32 -4.52 -6.74
N TYR A 57 0.33 -3.36 -6.90
CA TYR A 57 -0.27 -2.05 -6.59
C TYR A 57 -1.43 -1.68 -7.53
N VAL A 58 -2.61 -1.48 -6.94
CA VAL A 58 -3.83 -1.12 -7.67
C VAL A 58 -4.04 0.40 -7.67
N GLY A 59 -3.75 1.06 -6.55
CA GLY A 59 -3.95 2.49 -6.38
C GLY A 59 -4.06 2.91 -4.93
N ALA A 60 -4.47 4.15 -4.71
CA ALA A 60 -4.62 4.74 -3.39
C ALA A 60 -5.85 5.63 -3.26
N ARG A 61 -6.32 5.79 -2.02
CA ARG A 61 -7.47 6.64 -1.66
C ARG A 61 -7.16 7.46 -0.41
N ARG A 62 -7.44 8.76 -0.49
CA ARG A 62 -7.40 9.70 0.64
C ARG A 62 -8.76 9.73 1.33
N LEU A 63 -8.79 9.52 2.65
CA LEU A 63 -10.02 9.60 3.44
C LEU A 63 -10.06 10.83 4.35
N LEU A 64 -8.91 11.23 4.87
CA LEU A 64 -8.79 12.43 5.72
C LEU A 64 -8.84 13.69 4.83
N ARG A 65 -9.63 14.68 5.25
CA ARG A 65 -9.69 16.01 4.63
C ARG A 65 -8.71 16.95 5.29
#